data_AF-A0A7S1EKC5-F1
#
_entry.id   AF-A0A7S1EKC5-F1
#
_cell.length_a   1.000
_cell.length_b   1.000
_cell.length_c   1.000
_cell.angle_alpha   90.00
_cell.angle_beta   90.00
_cell.angle_gamma   90.00
#
_symmetry.space_group_name_H-M   'P 1'
#
loop_
_entity.id
_entity.type
_entity.pdbx_description
1 polymer ?
#
loop_
_entity_poly.entity_id
_entity_poly.type
_entity_poly.pdbx_seq_one_letter_code
_entity_poly.pdbx_strand_id
1 'polypeptide(L)'
;RDHELEGARRQAWQLYEAGVDALIVQDMGLLELDLPPIQLHASTQTDIRTPEKARFLQDVGFSQMVLARELDLRQIVAIREQVQQATLEFFVHGALCVAYSGQCFISHAHTGRSAN
;
A
#
# COMPACT_ATOMS: atom_id res chain seq x y z
N ARG A 1 3.66 10.78 -12.26
CA ARG A 1 4.13 12.11 -12.78
C ARG A 1 3.26 13.17 -12.12
N ASP A 2 3.81 14.30 -11.67
CA ASP A 2 3.11 15.31 -10.84
C ASP A 2 1.70 15.72 -11.31
N HIS A 3 1.43 15.70 -12.62
CA HIS A 3 0.10 15.96 -13.19
C HIS A 3 -1.02 14.97 -12.74
N GLU A 4 -0.66 13.80 -12.20
CA GLU A 4 -1.61 12.78 -11.72
C GLU A 4 -2.02 13.01 -10.26
N LEU A 5 -1.19 13.71 -9.46
CA LEU A 5 -1.42 13.90 -8.03
C LEU A 5 -2.70 14.69 -7.75
N GLU A 6 -2.94 15.75 -8.52
CA GLU A 6 -4.15 16.55 -8.37
C GLU A 6 -5.42 15.77 -8.77
N GLY A 7 -5.30 14.85 -9.74
CA GLY A 7 -6.37 13.90 -10.06
C GLY A 7 -6.66 12.95 -8.90
N ALA A 8 -5.61 12.38 -8.31
CA ALA A 8 -5.72 11.48 -7.16
C ALA A 8 -6.32 12.18 -5.94
N ARG A 9 -5.93 13.43 -5.65
CA ARG A 9 -6.51 14.24 -4.57
C ARG A 9 -8.01 14.41 -4.74
N ARG A 10 -8.46 14.84 -5.93
CA ARG A 10 -9.91 15.01 -6.19
C ARG A 10 -10.66 13.69 -6.03
N GLN A 11 -10.07 12.59 -6.51
CA GLN A 11 -10.69 11.27 -6.39
C GLN A 11 -10.81 10.82 -4.92
N ALA A 12 -9.80 11.10 -4.08
CA ALA A 12 -9.84 10.79 -2.66
C ALA A 12 -11.03 11.49 -1.95
N TRP A 13 -11.23 12.78 -2.23
CA TRP A 13 -12.38 13.54 -1.70
C TRP A 13 -13.72 12.99 -2.21
N GLN A 14 -13.84 12.69 -3.50
CA GLN A 14 -15.07 12.12 -4.07
C GLN A 14 -15.43 10.76 -3.46
N LEU A 15 -14.43 9.89 -3.22
CA LEU A 15 -14.65 8.59 -2.59
C LEU A 15 -15.06 8.74 -1.12
N TYR A 16 -14.44 9.67 -0.41
CA TYR A 16 -14.83 9.99 0.96
C TYR A 16 -16.27 10.51 1.04
N GLU A 17 -16.66 11.45 0.17
CA GLU A 17 -18.04 11.96 0.07
C GLU A 17 -19.05 10.88 -0.34
N ALA A 18 -18.62 9.87 -1.10
CA ALA A 18 -19.42 8.70 -1.45
C ALA A 18 -19.59 7.69 -0.29
N GLY A 19 -18.90 7.89 0.84
CA GLY A 19 -19.03 7.06 2.04
C GLY A 19 -18.08 5.86 2.08
N VAL A 20 -16.95 5.90 1.37
CA VAL A 20 -15.91 4.87 1.51
C VAL A 20 -15.19 4.99 2.85
N ASP A 21 -14.99 3.86 3.53
CA ASP A 21 -14.36 3.82 4.86
C ASP A 21 -12.82 3.98 4.83
N ALA A 22 -12.17 3.51 3.77
CA ALA A 22 -10.72 3.49 3.65
C ALA A 22 -10.22 3.54 2.20
N LEU A 23 -9.03 4.11 1.99
CA LEU A 23 -8.31 4.06 0.72
C LEU A 23 -7.15 3.07 0.81
N ILE A 24 -7.07 2.12 -0.13
CA ILE A 24 -5.90 1.26 -0.30
C ILE A 24 -4.95 1.94 -1.29
N VAL A 25 -3.78 2.36 -0.82
CA VAL A 25 -2.85 3.20 -1.58
C VAL A 25 -1.49 2.53 -1.76
N GLN A 26 -0.84 2.87 -2.87
CA GLN A 26 0.48 2.38 -3.24
C GLN A 26 1.56 3.46 -3.17
N ASP A 27 1.25 4.66 -3.69
CA ASP A 27 2.22 5.74 -3.84
C ASP A 27 2.23 6.63 -2.59
N MET A 28 3.41 6.80 -1.98
CA MET A 28 3.58 7.63 -0.79
C MET A 28 3.51 9.13 -1.10
N GLY A 29 3.65 9.55 -2.37
CA GLY A 29 3.42 10.94 -2.77
C GLY A 29 2.00 11.42 -2.50
N LEU A 30 1.04 10.51 -2.32
CA LEU A 30 -0.32 10.85 -1.89
C LEU A 30 -0.36 11.49 -0.50
N LEU A 31 0.60 11.16 0.38
CA LEU A 31 0.69 11.70 1.73
C LEU A 31 1.10 13.19 1.76
N GLU A 32 1.63 13.72 0.66
CA GLU A 32 1.97 15.14 0.53
C GLU A 32 0.77 16.02 0.18
N LEU A 33 -0.39 15.40 -0.10
CA LEU A 33 -1.60 16.08 -0.53
C LEU A 33 -2.58 16.30 0.62
N ASP A 34 -3.46 17.29 0.44
CA ASP A 34 -4.60 17.52 1.32
C ASP A 34 -5.68 16.44 1.11
N LEU A 35 -5.60 15.37 1.90
CA LEU A 35 -6.53 14.24 1.88
C LEU A 35 -7.68 14.44 2.88
N PRO A 36 -8.88 13.91 2.59
CA PRO A 36 -9.95 13.87 3.58
C PRO A 36 -9.53 13.04 4.81
N PRO A 37 -10.22 13.18 5.96
CA PRO A 37 -9.95 12.41 7.17
C PRO A 37 -10.43 10.95 7.03
N ILE A 38 -9.81 10.21 6.12
CA ILE A 38 -10.11 8.83 5.74
C ILE A 38 -8.98 7.90 6.16
N GLN A 39 -9.31 6.64 6.49
CA GLN A 39 -8.31 5.64 6.82
C GLN A 39 -7.46 5.29 5.61
N LEU A 40 -6.14 5.18 5.79
CA LEU A 40 -5.21 4.79 4.74
C LEU A 40 -4.67 3.38 4.99
N HIS A 41 -4.85 2.51 4.00
CA HIS A 41 -4.38 1.14 3.99
C HIS A 41 -3.25 0.99 2.97
N ALA A 42 -2.14 0.37 3.35
CA ALA A 42 -1.01 0.17 2.45
C ALA A 42 -1.24 -1.08 1.59
N SER A 43 -1.26 -0.91 0.28
CA SER A 43 -1.41 -2.01 -0.69
C SER A 43 -0.24 -2.99 -0.62
N THR A 44 -0.45 -4.26 -0.99
CA THR A 44 0.68 -5.19 -1.27
C THR A 44 1.67 -4.63 -2.31
N GLN A 45 1.23 -3.73 -3.18
CA GLN A 45 2.09 -3.05 -4.14
C GLN A 45 3.07 -2.07 -3.49
N THR A 46 2.89 -1.75 -2.21
CA THR A 46 3.87 -0.99 -1.43
C THR A 46 5.10 -1.83 -1.07
N ASP A 47 5.15 -3.15 -1.33
CA ASP A 47 6.31 -4.01 -1.09
C ASP A 47 6.81 -4.00 0.38
N ILE A 48 5.90 -4.27 1.33
CA ILE A 48 6.21 -4.28 2.76
C ILE A 48 6.83 -5.63 3.13
N ARG A 49 8.17 -5.69 3.09
CA ARG A 49 8.95 -6.90 3.39
C ARG A 49 9.79 -6.81 4.66
N THR A 50 9.99 -5.60 5.20
CA THR A 50 10.90 -5.38 6.32
C THR A 50 10.19 -4.70 7.48
N PRO A 51 10.62 -4.94 8.73
CA PRO A 51 10.06 -4.28 9.91
C PRO A 51 10.19 -2.76 9.85
N GLU A 52 11.28 -2.24 9.30
CA GLU A 52 11.55 -0.79 9.20
C GLU A 52 10.54 -0.10 8.28
N LYS A 53 10.22 -0.74 7.16
CA LYS A 53 9.23 -0.20 6.22
C LYS A 53 7.82 -0.22 6.80
N ALA A 54 7.45 -1.30 7.48
CA ALA A 54 6.16 -1.39 8.15
C ALA A 54 6.05 -0.36 9.29
N ARG A 55 7.14 -0.16 10.04
CA ARG A 55 7.23 0.88 11.07
C ARG A 55 7.04 2.27 10.48
N PHE A 56 7.76 2.58 9.41
CA PHE A 56 7.62 3.84 8.70
C PHE A 56 6.18 4.10 8.26
N LEU A 57 5.53 3.12 7.63
CA LEU A 57 4.15 3.27 7.15
C LEU A 57 3.17 3.54 8.30
N GLN A 58 3.31 2.85 9.42
CA GLN A 58 2.53 3.17 10.62
C GLN A 58 2.79 4.61 11.08
N ASP A 59 4.06 5.02 11.17
CA ASP A 59 4.44 6.32 11.72
C ASP A 59 3.99 7.50 10.82
N VAL A 60 3.80 7.25 9.52
CA VAL A 60 3.21 8.23 8.57
C VAL A 60 1.69 8.13 8.43
N GLY A 61 1.02 7.35 9.29
CA GLY A 61 -0.44 7.39 9.47
C GLY A 61 -1.25 6.27 8.81
N PHE A 62 -0.61 5.21 8.29
CA PHE A 62 -1.34 4.05 7.80
C PHE A 62 -1.93 3.24 8.96
N SER A 63 -3.21 2.92 8.87
CA SER A 63 -3.95 2.15 9.87
C SER A 63 -4.01 0.66 9.58
N GLN A 64 -3.76 0.26 8.34
CA GLN A 64 -3.65 -1.14 7.93
C GLN A 64 -2.57 -1.32 6.85
N MET A 65 -1.90 -2.46 6.87
CA MET A 65 -0.84 -2.80 5.93
C MET A 65 -1.02 -4.21 5.40
N VAL A 66 -1.13 -4.33 4.08
CA VAL A 66 -1.17 -5.64 3.43
C VAL A 66 0.26 -6.05 3.05
N LEU A 67 0.77 -7.06 3.74
CA LEU A 67 2.16 -7.51 3.64
C LEU A 67 2.46 -8.21 2.30
N ALA A 68 3.73 -8.19 1.91
CA ALA A 68 4.21 -8.93 0.75
C ALA A 68 3.99 -10.45 0.92
N ARG A 69 3.52 -11.13 -0.13
CA ARG A 69 3.06 -12.54 -0.08
C ARG A 69 4.19 -13.56 0.07
N GLU A 70 5.39 -13.16 -0.31
CA GLU A 70 6.61 -13.96 -0.30
C GLU A 70 7.26 -14.06 1.10
N LEU A 71 6.66 -13.45 2.14
CA LEU A 71 7.18 -13.51 3.50
C LEU A 71 6.87 -14.84 4.18
N ASP A 72 7.84 -15.35 4.93
CA ASP A 72 7.63 -16.44 5.86
C ASP A 72 7.07 -15.96 7.22
N LEU A 73 6.59 -16.90 8.05
CA LEU A 73 6.01 -16.59 9.35
C LEU A 73 6.98 -15.87 10.30
N ARG A 74 8.29 -16.17 10.25
CA ARG A 74 9.28 -15.50 11.12
C ARG A 74 9.45 -14.04 10.72
N GLN A 75 9.45 -13.76 9.43
CA GLN A 75 9.49 -12.40 8.89
C GLN A 75 8.23 -11.61 9.26
N ILE A 76 7.04 -12.23 9.17
CA ILE A 76 5.78 -11.61 9.59
C ILE A 76 5.81 -11.27 11.09
N VAL A 77 6.32 -12.18 11.94
CA VAL A 77 6.48 -11.94 13.38
C VAL A 77 7.41 -10.74 13.63
N ALA A 78 8.57 -10.68 12.97
CA ALA A 78 9.50 -9.56 13.11
C ALA A 78 8.86 -8.21 12.71
N ILE A 79 8.00 -8.19 11.69
CA ILE A 79 7.24 -6.99 11.30
C ILE A 79 6.23 -6.61 12.40
N ARG A 80 5.48 -7.58 12.93
CA ARG A 80 4.50 -7.36 14.00
C ARG A 80 5.13 -6.80 15.28
N GLU A 81 6.37 -7.12 15.58
CA GLU A 81 7.07 -6.55 16.74
C GLU A 81 7.29 -5.04 16.64
N GLN A 82 7.46 -4.51 15.41
CA GLN A 82 7.70 -3.09 15.17
C GLN A 82 6.42 -2.26 14.95
N VAL A 83 5.32 -2.93 14.58
CA VAL A 83 4.02 -2.31 14.35
C VAL A 83 3.14 -2.55 15.57
N GLN A 84 2.68 -1.50 16.23
CA GLN A 84 1.85 -1.58 17.44
C GLN A 84 0.44 -1.02 17.25
N GLN A 85 0.27 -0.05 16.35
CA GLN A 85 -0.95 0.72 16.16
C GLN A 85 -1.74 0.30 14.92
N ALA A 86 -1.06 -0.17 13.87
CA ALA A 86 -1.69 -0.56 12.62
C ALA A 86 -2.01 -2.08 12.57
N THR A 87 -3.02 -2.42 11.78
CA THR A 87 -3.40 -3.81 11.47
C THR A 87 -2.50 -4.38 10.39
N LEU A 88 -2.06 -5.63 10.54
CA LEU A 88 -1.35 -6.36 9.49
C LEU A 88 -2.30 -7.34 8.81
N GLU A 89 -2.34 -7.32 7.49
CA GLU A 89 -3.11 -8.24 6.64
C GLU A 89 -2.15 -9.05 5.77
N PHE A 90 -2.44 -10.34 5.57
CA PHE A 90 -1.63 -11.24 4.76
C PHE A 90 -2.51 -12.21 3.95
N PHE A 91 -2.13 -12.48 2.70
CA PHE A 91 -2.83 -13.44 1.84
C PHE A 91 -2.33 -14.87 2.07
N VAL A 92 -3.21 -15.75 2.57
CA VAL A 92 -2.86 -17.17 2.80
C VAL A 92 -3.01 -18.03 1.54
N HIS A 93 -4.00 -17.76 0.69
CA HIS A 93 -4.28 -18.49 -0.55
C HIS A 93 -4.76 -17.51 -1.65
N GLY A 94 -4.59 -17.88 -2.94
CA GLY A 94 -5.08 -17.08 -4.07
C GLY A 94 -4.13 -15.98 -4.58
N ALA A 95 -2.90 -15.92 -4.06
CA ALA A 95 -1.86 -15.00 -4.51
C ALA A 95 -1.17 -15.49 -5.81
N LEU A 96 -1.90 -15.62 -6.91
CA LEU A 96 -1.39 -16.06 -8.22
C LEU A 96 -0.64 -14.96 -8.98
N CYS A 97 0.23 -14.21 -8.29
CA CYS A 97 1.11 -13.25 -8.94
C CYS A 97 2.45 -13.93 -9.24
N VAL A 98 2.83 -13.99 -10.52
CA VAL A 98 4.13 -14.54 -10.99
C VAL A 98 5.27 -13.52 -10.79
N ALA A 99 4.95 -12.31 -10.31
CA ALA A 99 5.90 -11.23 -10.02
C ALA A 99 6.04 -10.99 -8.50
N TYR A 100 7.18 -10.43 -8.09
CA TYR A 100 7.41 -9.93 -6.73
C TYR A 100 6.39 -8.83 -6.39
N SER A 101 5.89 -8.80 -5.16
CA SER A 101 4.81 -7.89 -4.76
C SER A 101 5.24 -6.43 -4.98
N GLY A 102 4.52 -5.68 -5.82
CA GLY A 102 4.84 -4.29 -6.17
C GLY A 102 6.01 -4.08 -7.17
N GLN A 103 6.62 -5.16 -7.68
CA GLN A 103 7.76 -5.11 -8.60
C GLN A 103 7.47 -5.92 -9.87
N CYS A 104 6.47 -5.51 -10.64
CA CYS A 104 6.14 -6.14 -11.91
C CYS A 104 6.83 -5.41 -13.08
N PHE A 105 7.99 -5.91 -13.50
CA PHE A 105 8.70 -5.39 -14.69
C PHE A 105 8.07 -5.84 -16.01
N ILE A 106 7.21 -6.87 -15.98
CA ILE A 106 6.66 -7.51 -17.19
C ILE A 106 5.60 -6.64 -17.89
N SER A 107 4.75 -5.94 -17.13
CA SER A 107 3.73 -5.06 -17.71
C SER A 107 4.35 -3.78 -18.29
N HIS A 108 5.42 -3.27 -17.69
CA HIS A 108 6.21 -2.18 -18.27
C HIS A 108 6.79 -2.58 -19.64
N ALA A 109 7.39 -3.78 -19.72
CA ALA A 109 7.97 -4.29 -20.96
C ALA A 109 6.94 -4.54 -22.07
N HIS A 110 5.70 -4.94 -21.73
CA HIS A 110 4.69 -5.30 -22.73
C HIS A 110 3.70 -4.18 -23.12
N THR A 111 3.42 -3.23 -22.21
CA THR A 111 2.35 -2.25 -22.43
C THR A 111 2.84 -0.81 -22.51
N GLY A 112 4.11 -0.54 -22.20
CA GLY A 112 4.66 0.82 -22.10
C GLY A 112 4.01 1.66 -20.99
N ARG A 113 3.09 1.08 -20.22
CA ARG A 113 2.48 1.66 -19.02
C ARG A 113 3.13 1.04 -17.81
N SER A 114 3.27 1.86 -16.77
CA SER A 114 3.72 1.39 -15.48
C SER A 114 2.77 0.31 -14.96
N ALA A 115 3.32 -0.72 -14.32
CA ALA A 115 2.56 -1.67 -13.49
C ALA A 115 2.00 -1.06 -12.20
N ASN A 116 2.44 0.17 -11.95
CA ASN A 116 2.34 0.97 -10.73
C ASN A 116 1.74 2.33 -11.09
#